data_AF-A0AAE1QAP4-F1
#
_entry.id   AF-A0AAE1QAP4-F1
#
_cell.length_a   1.000
_cell.length_b   1.000
_cell.length_c   1.000
_cell.angle_alpha   90.00
_cell.angle_beta   90.00
_cell.angle_gamma   90.00
#
_symmetry.space_group_name_H-M   'P 1'
#
loop_
_entity.id
_entity.type
_entity.pdbx_description
1 polymer ?
#
loop_
_entity_poly.entity_id
_entity_poly.type
_entity_poly.pdbx_seq_one_letter_code
_entity_poly.pdbx_strand_id
1 'polypeptide(L)' 'MVRRNVTSLHDRLRFVSMWMSGKTFRDIAREADVRPTTVSRWVRRWVYEGHVQIRHNIRPAGLYQYPLLF' A
#
# COMPACT_ATOMS: atom_id res chain seq x y z
N MET A 1 10.17 13.85 20.84
CA MET A 1 9.59 13.01 19.76
C MET A 1 9.31 13.89 18.55
N VAL A 2 10.11 13.78 17.49
CA VAL A 2 9.86 14.46 16.22
C VAL A 2 8.68 13.75 15.54
N ARG A 3 7.54 14.42 15.38
CA ARG A 3 6.48 13.90 14.52
C ARG A 3 6.97 14.03 13.08
N ARG A 4 7.56 12.96 12.53
CA ARG A 4 7.93 12.87 11.11
C ARG A 4 6.73 13.32 10.29
N ASN A 5 6.94 14.37 9.50
CA ASN A 5 5.89 14.95 8.68
C ASN A 5 5.35 13.86 7.73
N VAL A 6 4.03 13.85 7.60
CA VAL A 6 3.17 12.71 7.25
C VAL A 6 3.58 12.09 5.90
N THR A 7 4.39 11.03 5.94
CA THR A 7 4.85 10.20 4.80
C THR A 7 5.46 10.97 3.63
N SER A 8 6.80 10.95 3.53
CA SER A 8 7.53 11.48 2.37
C SER A 8 7.15 10.72 1.08
N LEU A 9 7.44 11.29 -0.10
CA LEU A 9 7.27 10.57 -1.38
C LEU A 9 8.02 9.23 -1.36
N HIS A 10 9.22 9.21 -0.78
CA HIS A 10 10.02 8.01 -0.61
C HIS A 10 9.29 6.94 0.21
N ASP A 11 8.64 7.31 1.32
CA ASP A 11 7.87 6.36 2.14
C ASP A 11 6.67 5.80 1.35
N ARG A 12 5.98 6.65 0.59
CA ARG A 12 4.83 6.24 -0.23
C ARG A 12 5.24 5.24 -1.31
N LEU A 13 6.33 5.52 -2.02
CA LEU A 13 6.89 4.62 -3.02
C LEU A 13 7.36 3.30 -2.39
N ARG A 14 7.98 3.37 -1.20
CA ARG A 14 8.38 2.18 -0.43
C ARG A 14 7.16 1.31 -0.06
N PHE A 15 6.04 1.91 0.36
CA PHE A 15 4.82 1.15 0.69
C PHE A 15 4.26 0.41 -0.52
N VAL A 16 4.19 1.10 -1.66
CA VAL A 16 3.69 0.52 -2.91
C VAL A 16 4.59 -0.62 -3.38
N SER A 17 5.92 -0.43 -3.35
CA SER A 17 6.90 -1.46 -3.73
C SER A 17 6.74 -2.73 -2.89
N MET A 18 6.62 -2.60 -1.57
CA MET A 18 6.41 -3.75 -0.67
C MET A 18 5.06 -4.44 -0.86
N TRP A 19 4.02 -3.66 -1.17
CA TRP A 19 2.71 -4.22 -1.48
C TRP A 19 2.74 -5.01 -2.79
N MET A 20 3.40 -4.48 -3.83
CA MET A 20 3.59 -5.19 -5.10
C MET A 20 4.44 -6.45 -4.94
N SER A 21 5.33 -6.52 -3.95
CA SER A 21 6.07 -7.74 -3.62
C SER A 21 5.25 -8.75 -2.81
N GLY A 22 3.97 -8.50 -2.56
CA GLY A 22 3.05 -9.42 -1.86
C GLY A 22 2.98 -9.25 -0.35
N LYS A 23 3.60 -8.23 0.26
CA LYS A 23 3.47 -8.00 1.71
C LYS A 23 2.10 -7.46 2.09
N THR A 24 1.62 -7.83 3.29
CA THR A 24 0.36 -7.30 3.82
C THR A 24 0.53 -5.87 4.35
N PHE A 25 -0.56 -5.10 4.44
CA PHE A 25 -0.50 -3.75 5.01
C PHE A 25 0.01 -3.70 6.45
N ARG A 26 -0.21 -4.77 7.24
CA ARG A 26 0.33 -4.87 8.61
C ARG A 26 1.83 -5.03 8.62
N ASP A 27 2.36 -5.88 7.73
CA ASP A 27 3.80 -6.12 7.65
C ASP A 27 4.54 -4.85 7.19
N ILE A 28 3.99 -4.18 6.17
CA ILE A 28 4.53 -2.91 5.67
C ILE A 28 4.50 -1.85 6.77
N ALA A 29 3.40 -1.74 7.49
CA ALA A 29 3.24 -0.79 8.59
C ALA A 29 4.25 -1.02 9.71
N ARG A 30 4.48 -2.29 10.08
CA ARG A 30 5.46 -2.67 11.09
C ARG A 30 6.88 -2.33 10.64
N GLU A 31 7.21 -2.58 9.38
CA GLU A 31 8.55 -2.33 8.82
C GLU A 31 8.83 -0.84 8.54
N ALA A 32 7.78 -0.05 8.31
CA ALA A 32 7.87 1.38 8.08
C ALA A 32 7.63 2.25 9.32
N ASP A 33 7.33 1.64 10.46
CA ASP A 33 6.96 2.34 11.70
C ASP A 33 5.80 3.35 11.49
N VAL A 34 4.75 2.89 10.81
CA VAL A 34 3.54 3.68 10.54
C VAL A 34 2.28 2.89 10.89
N ARG A 35 1.13 3.57 10.92
CA ARG A 35 -0.15 2.90 11.10
C ARG A 35 -0.54 2.12 9.82
N PRO A 36 -1.13 0.93 9.93
CA PRO A 36 -1.66 0.19 8.77
C PRO A 36 -2.65 0.99 7.93
N THR A 37 -3.41 1.89 8.56
CA THR A 37 -4.34 2.80 7.86
C THR A 37 -3.64 3.83 6.96
N THR A 38 -2.41 4.21 7.29
CA THR A 38 -1.60 5.10 6.46
C THR A 38 -1.14 4.37 5.19
N VAL A 39 -0.70 3.12 5.34
CA VAL A 39 -0.30 2.26 4.21
C VAL A 39 -1.51 2.01 3.29
N SER A 40 -2.64 1.59 3.85
CA SER A 40 -3.84 1.27 3.06
C SER A 40 -4.38 2.49 2.31
N ARG A 41 -4.40 3.67 2.93
CA ARG A 41 -4.79 4.92 2.28
C ARG A 41 -3.91 5.23 1.07
N TRP A 42 -2.59 5.10 1.21
CA TRP A 42 -1.65 5.41 0.12
C TRP A 42 -1.71 4.41 -1.02
N VAL A 43 -1.72 3.10 -0.71
CA VAL A 43 -1.81 2.07 -1.74
C VAL A 43 -3.12 2.20 -2.52
N ARG A 44 -4.26 2.40 -1.85
CA ARG A 44 -5.56 2.60 -2.52
C ARG A 44 -5.57 3.84 -3.41
N ARG A 45 -5.02 4.95 -2.91
CA ARG A 45 -4.90 6.19 -3.69
C ARG A 45 -4.05 5.99 -4.94
N TRP A 46 -2.91 5.31 -4.81
CA TRP A 46 -2.01 5.01 -5.92
C TRP A 46 -2.65 4.11 -6.98
N VAL A 47 -3.45 3.12 -6.56
CA VAL A 47 -4.27 2.30 -7.45
C VAL A 47 -5.35 3.12 -8.16
N TYR A 48 -6.05 3.99 -7.42
CA TYR A 48 -7.11 4.86 -7.97
C TYR A 48 -6.57 5.87 -9.00
N GLU A 49 -5.40 6.44 -8.76
CA GLU A 49 -4.71 7.37 -9.67
C GLU A 49 -4.20 6.69 -10.96
N GLY A 50 -4.44 5.38 -11.14
CA GLY A 50 -4.17 4.67 -12.39
C GLY A 50 -2.69 4.36 -12.63
N HIS A 51 -1.84 4.48 -11.60
CA HIS A 51 -0.41 4.19 -11.69
C HIS A 51 -0.08 2.68 -11.79
N VAL A 52 -1.10 1.81 -11.80
CA VAL A 52 -0.96 0.38 -12.07
C VAL A 52 -1.45 0.08 -13.48
N GLN A 53 -0.53 -0.20 -14.40
CA GLN A 53 -0.86 -1.15 -15.47
C GLN A 53 -0.93 -2.52 -14.81
N ILE A 54 -2.14 -2.97 -14.45
CA ILE A 54 -2.33 -4.30 -13.87
C ILE A 54 -2.06 -5.30 -15.00
N ARG A 55 -0.79 -5.68 -15.19
CA ARG A 55 -0.48 -6.94 -15.85
C ARG A 55 -1.04 -8.02 -14.95
N HIS A 56 -2.24 -8.48 -15.27
CA HIS A 56 -2.92 -9.63 -14.71
C HIS A 56 -1.99 -10.86 -14.80
N ASN A 57 -1.01 -11.02 -13.91
CA ASN A 57 -0.35 -12.32 -13.73
C ASN A 57 0.37 -12.53 -12.39
N ILE A 58 0.02 -11.80 -11.34
CA ILE A 58 0.38 -12.22 -9.99
C ILE A 58 -0.94 -12.32 -9.22
N ARG A 59 -1.54 -13.50 -9.27
CA ARG A 59 -2.66 -13.87 -8.39
C ARG A 59 -2.04 -14.10 -7.00
N PRO A 60 -2.23 -13.23 -6.00
CA PRO A 60 -1.98 -13.65 -4.62
C PRO A 60 -2.98 -14.76 -4.32
N ALA A 61 -2.45 -15.92 -3.91
CA ALA A 61 -3.26 -17.00 -3.37
C ALA A 61 -4.12 -16.45 -2.23
N GLY A 62 -5.44 -16.47 -2.39
CA GLY A 62 -6.40 -16.06 -1.38
C GLY A 62 -6.89 -14.61 -1.50
N LEU A 63 -7.88 -14.42 -2.37
CA LEU A 63 -8.95 -13.42 -2.33
C LEU A 63 -8.86 -12.28 -1.29
N TYR A 64 -8.69 -11.05 -1.78
CA TYR A 64 -9.66 -9.99 -1.48
C TYR A 64 -10.00 -9.26 -2.78
N GLN A 65 -11.12 -9.65 -3.37
CA GLN A 65 -11.87 -8.80 -4.26
C GLN A 65 -12.28 -7.58 -3.43
N TYR A 66 -11.62 -6.44 -3.60
CA TYR A 66 -12.05 -5.21 -2.96
C TYR A 66 -13.38 -4.80 -3.64
N PRO A 67 -14.54 -4.85 -2.95
CA PRO A 67 -15.66 -4.10 -3.44
C PRO A 67 -15.29 -2.63 -3.29
N LEU A 68 -15.45 -1.87 -4.36
CA LEU A 68 -15.52 -0.42 -4.30
C LEU A 68 -16.73 -0.07 -3.42
N LEU A 69 -16.52 0.03 -2.10
CA LEU A 69 -17.55 0.50 -1.18
C LEU A 69 -17.47 2.04 -1.13
N PHE A 70 -18.55 2.65 -1.64
CA PHE A 70 -19.04 3.95 -1.19
C PHE A 70 -19.38 3.91 0.30
#